data_AF-A0A7S0R3Y5-F1
#
_entry.id   AF-A0A7S0R3Y5-F1
#
_cell.length_a   1.000
_cell.length_b   1.000
_cell.length_c   1.000
_cell.angle_alpha   90.00
_cell.angle_beta   90.00
_cell.angle_gamma   90.00
#
_symmetry.space_group_name_H-M   'P 1'
#
loop_
_entity.id
_entity.type
_entity.pdbx_description
1 polymer ?
#
loop_
_entity_poly.entity_id
_entity_poly.type
_entity_poly.pdbx_seq_one_letter_code
_entity_poly.pdbx_strand_id
1 'polypeptide(L)'
;TIDAHSRDMVQGVIEAGADKVDCFQWVCQLRSYWDKAINDCRINICDASFPYGYEYLGNGPRLVITPLTDRIYITATQACWLCLGTAPAGPAGTGKTETTKDL
;
A
#
# COMPACT_ATOMS: atom_id res chain seq x y z
N THR A 1 8.25 10.15 -7.12
CA THR A 1 8.57 8.99 -6.24
C THR A 1 7.61 7.83 -6.50
N ILE A 2 6.29 8.07 -6.51
CA ILE A 2 5.28 7.04 -6.80
C ILE A 2 5.50 6.38 -8.17
N ASP A 3 5.78 7.14 -9.24
CA ASP A 3 6.00 6.57 -10.58
C ASP A 3 7.20 5.59 -10.63
N ALA A 4 8.23 5.85 -9.84
CA ALA A 4 9.38 4.96 -9.74
C ALA A 4 8.99 3.64 -9.06
N HIS A 5 8.25 3.72 -7.95
CA HIS A 5 7.69 2.55 -7.29
C HIS A 5 6.76 1.77 -8.22
N SER A 6 5.84 2.44 -8.92
CA SER A 6 4.94 1.78 -9.89
C SER A 6 5.68 1.05 -10.99
N ARG A 7 6.75 1.63 -11.54
CA ARG A 7 7.62 0.95 -12.51
C ARG A 7 8.26 -0.30 -11.90
N ASP A 8 8.82 -0.19 -10.70
CA ASP A 8 9.52 -1.28 -10.04
C ASP A 8 8.55 -2.43 -9.67
N MET A 9 7.31 -2.11 -9.28
CA MET A 9 6.24 -3.10 -9.08
C MET A 9 5.89 -3.84 -10.38
N VAL A 10 5.68 -3.10 -11.49
CA VAL A 10 5.35 -3.70 -12.79
C VAL A 10 6.47 -4.62 -13.26
N GLN A 11 7.72 -4.20 -13.11
CA GLN A 11 8.89 -5.03 -13.40
C GLN A 11 8.88 -6.31 -12.57
N GLY A 12 8.61 -6.23 -11.26
CA GLY A 12 8.52 -7.39 -10.38
C GLY A 12 7.39 -8.37 -10.75
N VAL A 13 6.24 -7.86 -11.21
CA VAL A 13 5.12 -8.69 -11.70
C VAL A 13 5.51 -9.42 -13.00
N ILE A 14 6.20 -8.74 -13.92
CA ILE A 14 6.69 -9.33 -15.18
C ILE A 14 7.71 -10.44 -14.89
N GLU A 15 8.69 -10.17 -14.04
CA GLU A 15 9.74 -11.14 -13.68
C GLU A 15 9.19 -12.37 -12.96
N ALA A 16 8.13 -12.19 -12.15
CA ALA A 16 7.43 -13.28 -11.48
C ALA A 16 6.53 -14.10 -12.43
N GLY A 17 6.32 -13.64 -13.67
CA GLY A 17 5.40 -14.28 -14.62
C GLY A 17 3.94 -14.30 -14.13
N ALA A 18 3.54 -13.31 -13.32
CA ALA A 18 2.19 -13.22 -12.80
C ALA A 18 1.21 -12.80 -13.90
N ASP A 19 0.42 -13.76 -14.37
CA ASP A 19 -0.48 -13.63 -15.53
C ASP A 19 -1.96 -13.47 -15.15
N LYS A 20 -2.28 -13.63 -13.86
CA LYS A 20 -3.65 -13.49 -13.34
C LYS A 20 -3.80 -12.35 -12.35
N VAL A 21 -5.02 -11.83 -12.27
CA VAL A 21 -5.39 -10.70 -11.40
C VAL A 21 -5.43 -11.10 -9.92
N ASP A 22 -5.51 -12.39 -9.61
CA ASP A 22 -5.49 -12.94 -8.25
C ASP A 22 -4.08 -13.36 -7.79
N CYS A 23 -3.06 -13.25 -8.65
CA CYS A 23 -1.68 -13.56 -8.26
C CYS A 23 -1.23 -12.68 -7.09
N PHE A 24 -0.59 -13.31 -6.09
CA PHE A 24 -0.14 -12.65 -4.87
C PHE A 24 0.69 -11.40 -5.15
N GLN A 25 1.61 -11.47 -6.13
CA GLN A 25 2.49 -10.38 -6.54
C GLN A 25 1.75 -9.11 -6.98
N TRP A 26 0.53 -9.27 -7.51
CA TRP A 26 -0.34 -8.16 -7.89
C TRP A 26 -1.29 -7.74 -6.77
N VAL A 27 -1.90 -8.71 -6.07
CA VAL A 27 -2.87 -8.37 -5.01
C VAL A 27 -2.22 -7.80 -3.76
N CYS A 28 -0.95 -8.11 -3.46
CA CYS A 28 -0.22 -7.60 -2.30
C CYS A 28 0.15 -6.11 -2.41
N GLN A 29 -0.08 -5.51 -3.58
CA GLN A 29 0.18 -4.11 -3.84
C GLN A 29 -0.97 -3.23 -3.37
N LEU A 30 -0.64 -2.04 -2.83
CA LEU A 30 -1.62 -1.01 -2.49
C LEU A 30 -2.16 -0.37 -3.77
N ARG A 31 -3.45 -0.57 -4.07
CA ARG A 31 -4.05 -0.15 -5.35
C ARG A 31 -5.31 0.67 -5.12
N SER A 32 -5.37 1.85 -5.72
CA SER A 32 -6.55 2.72 -5.65
C SER A 32 -7.38 2.57 -6.93
N TYR A 33 -8.68 2.38 -6.76
CA TYR A 33 -9.65 2.23 -7.86
C TYR A 33 -10.82 3.19 -7.67
N TRP A 34 -11.29 3.77 -8.76
CA TRP A 34 -12.58 4.45 -8.77
C TRP A 34 -13.70 3.43 -8.97
N ASP A 35 -14.53 3.23 -7.95
CA ASP A 35 -15.69 2.36 -8.03
C ASP A 35 -16.87 3.15 -8.59
N LYS A 36 -17.31 2.80 -9.81
CA LYS A 36 -18.43 3.47 -10.49
C LYS A 36 -19.79 3.17 -9.87
N ALA A 37 -19.95 2.03 -9.19
CA ALA A 37 -21.22 1.65 -8.60
C ALA A 37 -21.50 2.44 -7.32
N ILE A 38 -20.44 2.68 -6.53
CA ILE A 38 -20.50 3.46 -5.29
C ILE A 38 -20.19 4.95 -5.55
N ASN A 39 -19.63 5.26 -6.72
CA ASN A 39 -19.16 6.58 -7.12
C ASN A 39 -18.14 7.17 -6.13
N ASP A 40 -17.19 6.32 -5.71
CA ASP A 40 -16.20 6.64 -4.67
C ASP A 40 -14.86 5.94 -4.95
N CYS A 41 -13.78 6.48 -4.39
CA CYS A 41 -12.46 5.87 -4.48
C CYS A 41 -12.27 4.82 -3.39
N ARG A 42 -11.77 3.65 -3.78
CA ARG A 42 -11.44 2.54 -2.87
C ARG A 42 -9.98 2.18 -2.97
N ILE A 43 -9.35 1.91 -1.83
CA ILE A 43 -8.01 1.36 -1.73
C ILE A 43 -8.14 -0.13 -1.44
N ASN A 44 -7.52 -0.97 -2.27
CA ASN A 44 -7.51 -2.41 -2.14
C ASN A 44 -6.08 -2.92 -1.95
N ILE A 45 -5.90 -3.84 -1.01
CA ILE A 45 -4.63 -4.51 -0.74
C ILE A 45 -4.90 -5.89 -0.14
N CYS A 46 -4.36 -6.93 -0.75
CA CYS A 46 -4.74 -8.32 -0.51
C CYS A 46 -6.27 -8.47 -0.53
N ASP A 47 -6.85 -8.94 0.57
CA ASP A 47 -8.28 -9.11 0.85
C ASP A 47 -8.93 -7.90 1.55
N ALA A 48 -8.16 -6.88 1.93
CA ALA A 48 -8.68 -5.70 2.60
C ALA A 48 -9.09 -4.61 1.59
N SER A 49 -10.21 -3.93 1.86
CA SER A 49 -10.73 -2.85 1.02
C SER A 49 -11.26 -1.69 1.85
N PHE A 50 -10.67 -0.51 1.66
CA PHE A 50 -10.97 0.70 2.43
C PHE A 50 -11.56 1.79 1.53
N PRO A 51 -12.53 2.59 2.00
CA PRO A 51 -12.86 3.85 1.34
C PRO A 51 -11.66 4.80 1.45
N TYR A 52 -11.42 5.60 0.41
CA TYR A 52 -10.40 6.64 0.46
C TYR A 52 -10.80 7.72 1.47
N GLY A 53 -9.90 8.11 2.37
CA GLY A 53 -10.23 9.05 3.46
C GLY A 53 -10.33 10.53 3.04
N TYR A 54 -9.89 10.88 1.83
CA TYR A 54 -9.88 12.25 1.30
C TYR A 54 -9.16 13.28 2.20
N GLU A 55 -8.20 12.82 3.01
CA GLU A 55 -7.39 13.72 3.83
C GLU A 55 -6.48 14.59 2.95
N TYR A 56 -6.45 15.89 3.24
CA TYR A 56 -5.57 16.81 2.55
C TYR A 56 -4.17 16.75 3.15
N LEU A 57 -3.24 16.14 2.42
CA LEU A 57 -1.86 15.92 2.86
C LEU A 57 -0.90 17.09 2.53
N GLY A 58 -1.37 18.10 1.79
CA GLY A 58 -0.56 19.24 1.37
C GLY A 58 0.58 18.87 0.42
N ASN A 59 1.58 19.75 0.32
CA ASN A 59 2.77 19.57 -0.52
C ASN A 59 3.99 19.17 0.32
N GLY A 60 3.84 18.10 1.12
CA GLY A 60 4.93 17.51 1.91
C GLY A 60 5.75 16.51 1.08
N PRO A 61 7.02 16.26 1.43
CA PRO A 61 7.79 15.18 0.82
C PRO A 61 7.13 13.83 1.12
N ARG A 62 6.93 13.02 0.07
CA ARG A 62 6.43 11.64 0.18
C ARG A 62 7.56 10.69 0.56
N LEU A 63 7.26 9.69 1.38
CA LEU A 63 8.22 8.66 1.73
C LEU A 63 8.61 7.85 0.48
N VAL A 64 9.87 7.44 0.39
CA VAL A 64 10.29 6.50 -0.67
C VAL A 64 9.76 5.12 -0.30
N ILE A 65 8.95 4.55 -1.18
CA ILE A 65 8.39 3.22 -0.98
C ILE A 65 9.46 2.19 -1.32
N THR A 66 9.83 1.38 -0.33
CA THR A 66 10.80 0.30 -0.45
C THR A 66 10.11 -1.05 -0.22
N PRO A 67 10.74 -2.18 -0.59
CA PRO A 67 10.16 -3.50 -0.28
C PRO A 67 9.87 -3.74 1.20
N LEU A 68 10.55 -3.04 2.11
CA LEU A 68 10.25 -3.10 3.55
C LEU A 68 8.99 -2.31 3.90
N THR A 69 8.83 -1.13 3.29
CA THR A 69 7.64 -0.28 3.43
C THR A 69 6.39 -1.01 2.93
N ASP A 70 6.47 -1.69 1.77
CA ASP A 70 5.35 -2.48 1.21
C ASP A 70 4.87 -3.57 2.18
N ARG A 71 5.79 -4.27 2.84
CA ARG A 71 5.44 -5.28 3.84
C ARG A 71 4.72 -4.68 5.05
N ILE A 72 5.12 -3.48 5.45
CA ILE A 72 4.44 -2.75 6.52
C ILE A 72 3.04 -2.33 6.06
N TYR A 73 2.87 -1.88 4.81
CA TYR A 73 1.55 -1.54 4.26
C TYR A 73 0.60 -2.73 4.29
N ILE A 74 1.05 -3.92 3.88
CA ILE A 74 0.26 -5.15 3.98
C ILE A 74 -0.10 -5.43 5.45
N THR A 75 0.87 -5.42 6.35
CA THR A 75 0.61 -5.75 7.77
C THR A 75 -0.32 -4.74 8.44
N ALA A 76 -0.13 -3.45 8.18
CA ALA A 76 -0.93 -2.34 8.71
C ALA A 76 -2.38 -2.42 8.27
N THR A 77 -2.60 -2.59 6.97
CA THR A 77 -3.93 -2.66 6.39
C THR A 77 -4.67 -3.93 6.82
N GLN A 78 -3.97 -5.07 6.90
CA GLN A 78 -4.56 -6.31 7.39
C GLN A 78 -4.95 -6.26 8.86
N ALA A 79 -4.09 -5.72 9.71
CA ALA A 79 -4.44 -5.54 11.11
C ALA A 79 -5.63 -4.57 11.26
N CYS A 80 -5.63 -3.46 10.53
CA CYS A 80 -6.74 -2.50 10.54
C CYS A 80 -8.05 -3.15 10.10
N TRP A 81 -8.02 -3.97 9.03
CA TRP A 81 -9.16 -4.74 8.54
C TRP A 81 -9.73 -5.70 9.59
N LEU A 82 -8.86 -6.30 10.40
CA LEU A 82 -9.22 -7.20 11.50
C LEU A 82 -9.51 -6.47 12.83
N CYS A 83 -9.57 -5.14 12.83
CA CYS A 83 -9.70 -4.31 14.04
C CYS A 83 -8.61 -4.56 15.09
N LEU A 84 -7.39 -4.84 14.65
CA LEU A 84 -6.18 -5.01 15.45
C LEU A 84 -5.22 -3.82 15.27
N GLY A 85 -4.37 -3.59 16.27
CA GLY A 85 -3.27 -2.63 16.16
C GLY A 85 -2.03 -3.23 15.51
N THR A 86 -1.21 -2.39 14.87
CA THR A 86 0.12 -2.77 14.40
C THR A 86 1.22 -2.15 15.25
N ALA A 87 2.17 -2.98 15.66
CA ALA A 87 3.37 -2.55 16.36
C ALA A 87 4.62 -2.85 15.51
N PRO A 88 4.98 -1.99 14.52
CA PRO A 88 6.22 -2.16 13.77
C PRO A 88 7.43 -2.01 14.70
N ALA A 89 8.31 -3.00 14.72
CA ALA A 89 9.53 -3.01 15.53
C ALA A 89 10.78 -2.85 14.65
N GLY A 90 11.76 -2.09 15.14
CA GLY A 90 13.04 -1.88 14.44
C GLY A 90 13.85 -0.71 15.02
N PRO A 91 15.13 -0.56 14.65
CA PRO A 91 16.01 0.51 15.14
C PRO A 91 15.44 1.92 14.96
N ALA A 92 15.90 2.88 15.75
CA ALA A 92 15.55 4.29 15.55
C ALA A 92 15.98 4.76 14.14
N GLY A 93 15.16 5.61 13.50
CA GLY A 93 15.46 6.15 12.17
C GLY A 93 15.12 5.26 10.98
N THR A 94 14.50 4.09 11.17
CA THR A 94 14.10 3.19 10.06
C THR A 94 12.73 3.53 9.44
N GLY A 95 12.25 4.77 9.58
CA GLY A 95 11.03 5.22 8.91
C GLY A 95 9.72 4.61 9.42
N LYS A 96 9.67 4.03 10.63
CA LYS A 96 8.47 3.33 11.15
C LYS A 96 7.26 4.27 11.26
N THR A 97 7.47 5.42 11.90
CA THR A 97 6.41 6.42 12.13
C THR A 97 6.02 7.09 10.82
N GLU A 98 7.00 7.35 9.96
CA GLU A 98 6.83 7.96 8.65
C GLU A 98 6.04 7.02 7.72
N THR A 99 6.27 5.71 7.80
CA THR A 99 5.52 4.70 7.05
C THR A 99 4.05 4.69 7.44
N THR A 100 3.74 4.77 8.74
CA THR A 100 2.35 4.84 9.21
C THR A 100 1.66 6.16 8.84
N LYS A 101 2.41 7.27 8.72
CA LYS A 101 1.85 8.58 8.35
C LYS A 101 1.58 8.73 6.86
N ASP A 102 2.34 8.03 6.03
CA ASP A 102 2.22 8.13 4.57
C ASP A 102 1.09 7.25 4.01
N LEU A 103 0.73 6.19 4.75
CA LEU A 103 -0.39 5.28 4.49
C LEU A 103 -1.74 5.91 4.85
#